data_AF-A0A317EEA1-F1
#
_entry.id   AF-A0A317EEA1-F1
#
_cell.length_a   1.000
_cell.length_b   1.000
_cell.length_c   1.000
_cell.angle_alpha   90.00
_cell.angle_beta   90.00
_cell.angle_gamma   90.00
#
_symmetry.space_group_name_H-M   'P 1'
#
loop_
_entity.id
_entity.type
_entity.pdbx_description
1 polymer ?
#
loop_
_entity_poly.entity_id
_entity_poly.type
_entity_poly.pdbx_seq_one_letter_code
_entity_poly.pdbx_strand_id
1 'polypeptide(L)'
;MRAAAFIIAGLQGAIFLLMLATALFTRTDAAGDGMAQGFAVISGLVLLVSGVPALVLAVLGRALGFALFWGLLPLLFLVALLG
;
A
#
# COMPACT_ATOMS: atom_id res chain seq x y z
N MET A 1 -18.19 -7.83 -5.25
CA MET A 1 -17.74 -7.16 -4.01
C MET A 1 -16.52 -7.83 -3.38
N ARG A 2 -16.59 -9.09 -2.94
CA ARG A 2 -15.47 -9.75 -2.24
C ARG A 2 -14.20 -9.90 -3.10
N ALA A 3 -14.36 -10.36 -4.34
CA ALA A 3 -13.26 -10.46 -5.30
C ALA A 3 -12.61 -9.10 -5.60
N ALA A 4 -13.41 -8.04 -5.74
CA ALA A 4 -12.91 -6.67 -5.95
C ALA A 4 -12.10 -6.17 -4.74
N ALA A 5 -12.55 -6.45 -3.51
CA ALA A 5 -11.83 -6.08 -2.30
C ALA A 5 -10.48 -6.81 -2.21
N PHE A 6 -10.44 -8.09 -2.59
CA PHE A 6 -9.20 -8.86 -2.69
C PHE A 6 -8.25 -8.31 -3.75
N ILE A 7 -8.75 -7.99 -4.94
CA ILE A 7 -7.94 -7.43 -6.02
C ILE A 7 -7.34 -6.09 -5.58
N ILE A 8 -8.15 -5.20 -5.01
CA ILE A 8 -7.67 -3.88 -4.56
C ILE A 8 -6.67 -4.00 -3.42
N ALA A 9 -6.99 -4.77 -2.36
CA ALA A 9 -6.08 -4.95 -1.24
C ALA A 9 -4.79 -5.68 -1.65
N GLY A 10 -4.88 -6.65 -2.55
CA GLY A 10 -3.73 -7.36 -3.11
C GLY A 10 -2.85 -6.48 -3.99
N LEU A 11 -3.45 -5.65 -4.86
CA LEU A 11 -2.74 -4.73 -5.74
C LEU A 11 -2.05 -3.63 -4.94
N GLN A 12 -2.76 -3.07 -3.96
CA GLN A 12 -2.18 -2.16 -2.99
C GLN A 12 -1.02 -2.82 -2.24
N GLY A 13 -1.23 -4.03 -1.73
CA GLY A 13 -0.20 -4.81 -1.06
C GLY A 13 1.06 -4.97 -1.90
N ALA A 14 0.89 -5.39 -3.15
CA ALA A 14 1.98 -5.59 -4.10
C ALA A 14 2.75 -4.29 -4.38
N ILE A 15 2.05 -3.19 -4.67
CA ILE A 15 2.68 -1.90 -4.99
C ILE A 15 3.52 -1.39 -3.82
N PHE A 16 2.95 -1.35 -2.62
CA PHE A 16 3.64 -0.82 -1.45
C PHE A 16 4.80 -1.72 -0.99
N LEU A 17 4.69 -3.04 -1.16
CA LEU A 17 5.81 -3.96 -0.96
C LEU A 17 6.92 -3.76 -2.00
N LEU A 18 6.57 -3.49 -3.27
CA LEU A 18 7.55 -3.17 -4.30
C LEU A 18 8.28 -1.86 -4.00
N MET A 19 7.56 -0.84 -3.54
CA MET A 19 8.14 0.44 -3.10
C MET A 19 9.04 0.27 -1.88
N LEU A 20 8.63 -0.55 -0.91
CA LEU A 20 9.47 -0.90 0.23
C LEU A 20 10.73 -1.64 -0.21
N ALA A 21 10.60 -2.64 -1.09
CA ALA A 21 11.74 -3.41 -1.59
C ALA A 21 12.72 -2.52 -2.36
N THR A 22 12.22 -1.67 -3.27
CA THR A 22 13.08 -0.72 -3.98
C THR A 22 13.80 0.21 -3.00
N ALA A 23 13.11 0.78 -2.01
CA ALA A 23 13.77 1.61 -1.00
C ALA A 23 14.82 0.87 -0.15
N LEU A 24 14.63 -0.43 0.12
CA LEU A 24 15.58 -1.24 0.90
C LEU A 24 16.78 -1.72 0.09
N PHE A 25 16.60 -1.97 -1.20
CA PHE A 25 17.62 -2.59 -2.06
C PHE A 25 18.34 -1.61 -3.00
N THR A 26 17.83 -0.38 -3.16
CA THR A 26 18.52 0.65 -3.96
C THR A 26 19.53 1.37 -3.06
N ARG A 27 20.83 1.15 -3.27
CA ARG A 27 21.88 1.98 -2.66
C ARG A 27 21.97 3.29 -3.44
N THR A 28 21.75 4.41 -2.78
CA THR A 28 21.89 5.75 -3.35
C THR A 28 22.90 6.55 -2.54
N ASP A 29 23.35 7.70 -3.06
CA ASP A 29 24.21 8.62 -2.31
C ASP A 29 23.54 9.00 -0.97
N ALA A 30 24.29 9.44 0.05
CA ALA A 30 23.77 9.64 1.41
C ALA A 30 22.50 10.54 1.52
N ALA A 31 22.29 11.44 0.56
CA ALA A 31 21.06 12.25 0.46
C ALA A 31 19.86 11.49 -0.14
N GLY A 32 20.11 10.55 -1.07
CA GLY A 32 19.09 9.65 -1.63
C GLY A 32 18.67 8.57 -0.64
N ASP A 33 19.59 8.09 0.20
CA ASP A 33 19.29 7.07 1.22
C ASP A 33 18.27 7.58 2.26
N GLY A 34 18.37 8.84 2.71
CA GLY A 34 17.40 9.41 3.64
C GLY A 34 15.98 9.52 3.06
N MET A 35 15.87 9.89 1.78
CA MET A 35 14.58 9.92 1.08
C MET A 35 14.02 8.52 0.85
N ALA A 36 14.86 7.56 0.43
CA ALA A 36 14.47 6.18 0.24
C ALA A 36 13.97 5.55 1.55
N GLN A 37 14.68 5.77 2.67
CA GLN A 37 14.29 5.25 3.98
C GLN A 37 12.95 5.86 4.46
N GLY A 38 12.74 7.16 4.27
CA GLY A 38 11.45 7.81 4.55
C GLY A 38 10.31 7.19 3.73
N PHE A 39 10.56 6.93 2.45
CA PHE A 39 9.58 6.30 1.56
C PHE A 39 9.27 4.85 1.97
N ALA A 40 10.27 4.07 2.38
CA ALA A 40 10.08 2.72 2.93
C ALA A 40 9.18 2.73 4.18
N VAL A 41 9.43 3.63 5.12
CA VAL A 41 8.66 3.73 6.37
C VAL A 41 7.21 4.10 6.08
N ILE A 42 6.98 5.13 5.26
CA ILE A 42 5.62 5.54 4.87
C ILE A 42 4.92 4.40 4.14
N SER A 43 5.60 3.74 3.21
CA SER A 43 5.02 2.64 2.42
C SER A 43 4.62 1.45 3.31
N GLY A 44 5.48 1.09 4.27
CA GLY A 44 5.19 0.07 5.25
C GLY A 44 4.01 0.43 6.16
N LEU A 45 3.94 1.67 6.66
CA LEU A 45 2.83 2.15 7.49
C LEU A 45 1.51 2.14 6.73
N VAL A 46 1.49 2.61 5.48
CA VAL A 46 0.29 2.60 4.65
C VAL A 46 -0.20 1.17 4.45
N LEU A 47 0.70 0.23 4.13
CA LEU A 47 0.36 -1.17 3.99
C LEU A 47 -0.26 -1.74 5.28
N LEU A 48 0.32 -1.42 6.44
CA LEU A 48 -0.09 -1.96 7.74
C LEU A 48 -1.43 -1.40 8.22
N VAL A 49 -1.70 -0.11 7.94
CA VAL A 49 -2.91 0.59 8.41
C VAL A 49 -4.08 0.46 7.44
N SER A 50 -3.82 0.22 6.14
CA SER A 50 -4.89 0.16 5.13
C SER A 50 -4.94 -1.15 4.36
N GLY A 51 -3.83 -1.61 3.79
CA GLY A 51 -3.78 -2.84 3.00
C GLY A 51 -4.12 -4.08 3.81
N VAL A 52 -3.46 -4.28 4.97
CA VAL A 52 -3.68 -5.46 5.83
C VAL A 52 -5.12 -5.51 6.35
N PRO A 53 -5.71 -4.45 6.95
CA PRO A 53 -7.10 -4.48 7.38
C PRO A 53 -8.09 -4.71 6.24
N ALA A 54 -7.88 -4.09 5.07
CA ALA A 54 -8.73 -4.31 3.91
C ALA A 54 -8.70 -5.78 3.45
N LEU A 55 -7.52 -6.39 3.46
CA LEU A 55 -7.33 -7.80 3.09
C LEU A 55 -7.97 -8.74 4.12
N VAL A 56 -7.81 -8.45 5.42
CA VAL A 56 -8.47 -9.20 6.51
C VAL A 56 -9.99 -9.11 6.38
N LEU A 57 -10.56 -7.92 6.14
CA LEU A 57 -12.00 -7.74 5.95
C LEU A 57 -12.51 -8.46 4.70
N ALA A 58 -11.72 -8.47 3.61
CA ALA A 58 -12.03 -9.21 2.39
C ALA A 58 -12.06 -10.73 2.63
N VAL A 59 -11.09 -11.26 3.39
CA VAL A 59 -11.03 -12.68 3.80
C VAL A 59 -12.24 -13.06 4.64
N LEU A 60 -12.56 -12.25 5.65
CA LEU A 60 -13.70 -12.48 6.53
C LEU A 60 -15.05 -12.26 5.84
N GLY A 61 -15.07 -11.68 4.65
CA GLY A 61 -16.30 -11.37 3.91
C GLY A 61 -17.16 -10.31 4.58
N ARG A 62 -16.58 -9.49 5.49
CA ARG A 62 -17.30 -8.49 6.29
C ARG A 62 -16.97 -7.08 5.82
N ALA A 63 -17.95 -6.18 5.92
CA ALA A 63 -17.79 -4.76 5.64
C ALA A 63 -17.06 -4.47 4.29
N LEU A 64 -17.43 -5.21 3.24
CA LEU A 64 -16.69 -5.20 1.96
C LEU A 64 -16.65 -3.82 1.29
N GLY A 65 -17.67 -2.97 1.48
CA GLY A 65 -17.64 -1.59 1.01
C GLY A 65 -16.59 -0.74 1.73
N PHE A 66 -16.41 -0.95 3.03
CA PHE A 66 -15.36 -0.30 3.81
C PHE A 66 -13.97 -0.81 3.40
N ALA A 67 -13.81 -2.13 3.24
CA ALA A 67 -12.56 -2.71 2.74
C ALA A 67 -12.15 -2.15 1.37
N LEU A 68 -13.12 -2.01 0.46
CA LEU A 68 -12.91 -1.40 -0.85
C LEU A 68 -12.49 0.06 -0.74
N PHE A 69 -13.26 0.88 -0.03
CA PHE A 69 -12.97 2.30 0.16
C PHE A 69 -11.60 2.53 0.80
N TRP A 70 -11.32 1.77 1.87
CA TRP A 70 -10.08 1.89 2.64
C TRP A 70 -8.85 1.42 1.87
N GLY A 71 -8.98 0.38 1.03
CA GLY A 71 -7.89 -0.06 0.15
C GLY A 71 -7.68 0.84 -1.07
N LEU A 72 -8.75 1.48 -1.58
CA LEU A 72 -8.67 2.41 -2.71
C LEU A 72 -8.06 3.76 -2.33
N LEU A 73 -8.33 4.28 -1.14
CA LEU A 73 -7.91 5.61 -0.71
C LEU A 73 -6.40 5.87 -0.91
N PRO A 74 -5.47 5.01 -0.43
CA PRO A 74 -4.04 5.21 -0.64
C PRO A 74 -3.61 5.00 -2.11
N LEU A 75 -4.33 4.19 -2.89
CA LEU A 75 -4.08 4.07 -4.33
C LEU A 75 -4.45 5.36 -5.07
N LEU A 76 -5.58 5.97 -4.73
CA LEU A 76 -5.99 7.26 -5.29
C LEU A 76 -5.01 8.38 -4.92
N PHE A 77 -4.55 8.40 -3.67
CA PHE A 77 -3.52 9.34 -3.22
C PHE A 77 -2.21 9.15 -3.98
N LEU A 78 -1.79 7.89 -4.18
CA LEU A 78 -0.59 7.58 -4.96
C LEU A 78 -0.72 8.04 -6.41
N VAL A 79 -1.87 7.81 -7.06
CA VAL A 79 -2.14 8.29 -8.42
C VAL A 79 -2.12 9.81 -8.49
N ALA A 80 -2.73 10.49 -7.52
CA ALA A 80 -2.74 11.95 -7.45
C ALA A 80 -1.36 12.56 -7.18
N LEU A 81 -0.44 11.81 -6.56
CA LEU A 81 0.94 12.24 -6.32
C LEU A 81 1.83 12.04 -7.57
N LEU A 82 1.52 11.02 -8.39
CA LEU A 82 2.33 10.60 -9.54
C LEU A 82 1.85 11.17 -10.89
N GLY A 83 0.62 11.68 -10.97
CA GLY A 83 0.02 12.32 -12.16
C GLY A 83 0.02 13.83 -12.07
#